data_AF-A0A1G6SZJ1-F1
#
_entry.id   AF-A0A1G6SZJ1-F1
#
_cell.length_a   1.000
_cell.length_b   1.000
_cell.length_c   1.000
_cell.angle_alpha   90.00
_cell.angle_beta   90.00
_cell.angle_gamma   90.00
#
_symmetry.space_group_name_H-M   'P 1'
#
loop_
_entity.id
_entity.type
_entity.pdbx_description
1 polymer ?
#
loop_
_entity_poly.entity_id
_entity_poly.type
_entity_poly.pdbx_seq_one_letter_code
_entity_poly.pdbx_strand_id
1 'polypeptide(L)'
;MPSECGPFTFIGALEGYPVGDILFDDTVTAAELWWAPTRYGPRWLVLGTAADESSFWRLVDDDDDLNTLGAHGPATRRRATIIGALAQDN
;
A
#
# COMPACT_ATOMS: atom_id res chain seq x y z
N MET A 1 -26.10 -12.25 -27.93
CA MET A 1 -26.67 -12.99 -26.81
C MET A 1 -26.58 -12.08 -25.59
N PRO A 2 -27.68 -11.55 -25.04
CA PRO A 2 -27.62 -10.63 -23.91
C PRO A 2 -27.55 -11.42 -22.59
N SER A 3 -26.67 -11.01 -21.69
CA SER A 3 -26.69 -11.46 -20.29
C SER A 3 -27.21 -10.29 -19.46
N GLU A 4 -28.45 -10.43 -19.00
CA GLU A 4 -29.17 -9.49 -18.15
C GLU A 4 -28.52 -9.41 -16.75
N CYS A 5 -27.90 -8.28 -16.43
CA CYS A 5 -27.80 -7.81 -15.05
C CYS A 5 -29.03 -6.91 -14.79
N GLY A 6 -29.77 -7.16 -13.71
CA GLY A 6 -30.96 -6.40 -13.32
C GLY A 6 -30.71 -4.90 -13.04
N PRO A 7 -31.71 -4.14 -12.57
CA PRO A 7 -31.72 -2.68 -12.53
C PRO A 7 -30.90 -2.11 -11.36
N PHE A 8 -29.69 -2.62 -11.15
CA PHE A 8 -28.79 -2.07 -10.15
C PHE A 8 -28.14 -0.82 -10.71
N THR A 9 -28.42 0.31 -10.07
CA THR A 9 -27.74 1.58 -10.36
C THR A 9 -26.45 1.60 -9.55
N PHE A 10 -25.32 1.75 -10.24
CA PHE A 10 -24.04 1.98 -9.58
C PHE A 10 -24.11 3.33 -8.84
N ILE A 11 -24.06 3.27 -7.51
CA ILE A 11 -24.16 4.43 -6.61
C ILE A 11 -22.78 4.89 -6.09
N GLY A 12 -21.71 4.18 -6.44
CA GLY A 12 -20.33 4.47 -6.07
C GLY A 12 -19.51 3.20 -5.83
N ALA A 13 -18.19 3.33 -5.90
CA ALA A 13 -17.24 2.30 -5.47
C ALA A 13 -16.70 2.68 -4.09
N LEU A 14 -16.73 1.74 -3.14
CA LEU A 14 -15.94 1.86 -1.93
C LEU A 14 -14.52 1.44 -2.31
N GLU A 15 -13.63 2.41 -2.52
CA GLU A 15 -12.21 2.08 -2.56
C GLU A 15 -11.83 1.67 -1.14
N GLY A 16 -11.51 0.38 -0.97
CA GLY A 16 -10.86 -0.06 0.25
C GLY A 16 -9.60 0.77 0.44
N TYR A 17 -9.34 1.17 1.68
CA TYR A 17 -8.16 1.92 2.12
C TYR A 17 -6.95 1.75 1.18
N PRO A 18 -6.42 2.83 0.56
CA PRO A 18 -5.18 2.78 -0.20
C PRO A 18 -4.09 1.96 0.51
N VAL A 19 -3.25 1.29 -0.26
CA VAL A 19 -2.14 0.51 0.30
C VAL A 19 -1.26 1.44 1.14
N GLY A 20 -1.20 1.18 2.45
CA GLY A 20 -0.44 2.00 3.40
C GLY A 20 -1.26 2.98 4.23
N ASP A 21 -2.57 3.13 4.01
CA ASP A 21 -3.43 4.03 4.80
C ASP A 21 -3.44 3.73 6.30
N ILE A 22 -3.28 2.47 6.68
CA ILE A 22 -3.13 2.03 8.07
C ILE A 22 -1.91 2.65 8.77
N LEU A 23 -0.95 3.20 8.01
CA LEU A 23 0.18 3.97 8.57
C LEU A 23 -0.22 5.38 9.02
N PHE A 24 -1.36 5.88 8.54
CA PHE A 24 -1.90 7.20 8.86
C PHE A 24 -3.02 7.14 9.91
N ASP A 25 -3.43 5.94 10.32
CA ASP A 25 -4.35 5.73 11.44
C ASP A 25 -3.59 5.92 12.77
N ASP A 26 -4.00 6.92 13.55
CA ASP A 26 -3.38 7.30 14.82
C ASP A 26 -3.58 6.26 15.93
N THR A 27 -4.49 5.31 15.74
CA THR A 27 -4.68 4.17 16.64
C THR A 27 -3.67 3.04 16.39
N VAL A 28 -2.98 3.05 15.24
CA VAL A 28 -2.01 2.02 14.87
C VAL A 28 -0.63 2.39 15.41
N THR A 29 -0.24 1.72 16.49
CA THR A 29 1.06 1.95 17.15
C THR A 29 2.18 1.04 16.64
N ALA A 30 1.83 -0.03 15.90
CA ALA A 30 2.78 -0.93 15.28
C ALA A 30 2.15 -1.67 14.09
N ALA A 31 2.96 -1.97 13.07
CA ALA A 31 2.54 -2.70 11.88
C ALA A 31 3.64 -3.65 11.38
N GLU A 32 3.22 -4.74 10.72
CA GLU A 32 4.11 -5.57 9.92
C GLU A 32 4.24 -4.93 8.54
N LEU A 33 5.45 -4.50 8.18
CA LEU A 33 5.71 -3.79 6.94
C LEU A 33 6.67 -4.56 6.06
N TRP A 34 6.33 -4.59 4.77
CA TRP A 34 7.24 -4.89 3.70
C TRP A 34 7.92 -3.61 3.25
N TRP A 35 9.22 -3.69 3.00
CA TRP A 35 9.94 -2.66 2.29
C TRP A 35 10.85 -3.22 1.21
N ALA A 36 11.04 -2.46 0.15
CA ALA A 36 11.99 -2.76 -0.90
C ALA A 36 12.79 -1.50 -1.29
N PRO A 37 14.10 -1.64 -1.58
CA PRO A 37 14.90 -0.55 -2.12
C PRO A 37 14.41 -0.17 -3.52
N THR A 38 14.53 1.12 -3.85
CA THR A 38 14.21 1.65 -5.17
C THR A 38 15.47 1.91 -5.98
N ARG A 39 15.33 2.25 -7.27
CA ARG A 39 16.45 2.67 -8.13
C ARG A 39 17.16 3.94 -7.65
N TYR A 40 16.54 4.69 -6.73
CA TYR A 40 17.08 5.93 -6.15
C TYR A 40 17.96 5.68 -4.91
N GLY A 41 18.12 4.42 -4.49
CA GLY A 41 19.01 4.03 -3.41
C GLY A 41 18.36 4.02 -2.01
N PRO A 42 19.17 3.90 -0.94
CA PRO A 42 18.73 3.44 0.39
C PRO A 42 17.83 4.42 1.16
N ARG A 43 17.68 5.66 0.68
CA ARG A 43 16.79 6.65 1.31
C ARG A 43 15.34 6.56 0.85
N TRP A 44 15.08 5.83 -0.23
CA TRP A 44 13.77 5.74 -0.86
C TRP A 44 13.32 4.28 -0.84
N LEU A 45 12.25 4.02 -0.08
CA LEU A 45 11.67 2.69 0.11
C LEU A 45 10.20 2.72 -0.31
N VAL A 46 9.74 1.64 -0.95
CA VAL A 46 8.31 1.36 -1.06
C VAL A 46 7.87 0.60 0.17
N LEU A 47 6.81 1.05 0.84
CA LEU A 47 6.26 0.43 2.04
C LEU A 47 4.90 -0.20 1.75
N GLY A 48 4.61 -1.36 2.33
CA GLY A 48 3.30 -1.99 2.20
C GLY A 48 2.98 -2.95 3.34
N THR A 49 1.69 -3.22 3.53
CA THR A 49 1.17 -4.10 4.59
C THR A 49 0.67 -5.45 4.07
N ALA A 50 1.18 -5.88 2.91
CA ALA A 50 0.77 -7.12 2.27
C ALA A 50 1.00 -8.36 3.17
N ALA A 51 0.15 -9.39 3.01
CA ALA A 51 0.23 -10.60 3.81
C ALA A 51 1.55 -11.38 3.62
N ASP A 52 2.10 -11.33 2.42
CA ASP A 52 3.31 -12.04 1.97
C ASP A 52 4.05 -11.24 0.87
N GLU A 53 5.26 -11.70 0.52
CA GLU A 53 6.13 -11.01 -0.46
C GLU A 53 5.53 -10.98 -1.87
N SER A 54 4.85 -12.05 -2.32
CA SER A 54 4.24 -12.11 -3.65
C SER A 54 3.10 -11.10 -3.74
N SER A 55 2.30 -11.03 -2.68
CA SER A 55 1.23 -10.04 -2.54
C SER A 55 1.79 -8.61 -2.52
N PHE A 56 2.94 -8.37 -1.88
CA PHE A 56 3.62 -7.07 -1.90
C PHE A 56 4.03 -6.68 -3.32
N TRP A 57 4.73 -7.56 -4.04
CA TRP A 57 5.16 -7.26 -5.41
C TRP A 57 4.00 -7.05 -6.35
N ARG A 58 2.91 -7.81 -6.22
CA ARG A 58 1.69 -7.58 -7.00
C ARG A 58 1.13 -6.16 -6.79
N LEU A 59 1.10 -5.67 -5.55
CA LEU A 59 0.64 -4.30 -5.29
C LEU A 59 1.56 -3.23 -5.89
N VAL A 60 2.87 -3.49 -5.91
CA VAL A 60 3.85 -2.59 -6.55
C VAL A 60 3.75 -2.62 -8.07
N ASP A 61 3.47 -3.79 -8.65
CA ASP A 61 3.35 -3.97 -10.10
C ASP A 61 2.00 -3.50 -10.65
N ASP A 62 0.92 -3.61 -9.87
CA ASP A 62 -0.43 -3.17 -10.24
C ASP A 62 -0.60 -1.64 -10.13
N ASP A 63 0.31 -0.94 -9.46
CA ASP A 63 0.31 0.52 -9.28
C ASP A 63 1.44 1.17 -10.11
N ASP A 64 1.08 1.88 -11.17
CA ASP A 64 2.02 2.49 -12.11
C ASP A 64 3.00 3.46 -11.40
N ASP A 65 2.52 4.24 -10.44
CA ASP A 65 3.35 5.21 -9.71
C ASP A 65 4.41 4.48 -8.88
N LEU A 66 4.02 3.43 -8.15
CA LEU A 66 4.95 2.60 -7.39
C LEU A 66 5.92 1.84 -8.30
N ASN A 67 5.44 1.29 -9.42
CA ASN A 67 6.27 0.58 -10.39
C ASN A 67 7.37 1.49 -10.95
N THR A 68 7.04 2.76 -11.25
CA THR A 68 8.01 3.72 -11.79
C THR A 68 9.19 4.00 -10.85
N LEU A 69 9.04 3.73 -9.55
CA LEU A 69 10.12 3.87 -8.56
C LEU A 69 11.23 2.81 -8.77
N GLY A 70 10.98 1.76 -9.53
CA GLY A 70 11.94 0.69 -9.78
C GLY A 70 12.33 -0.04 -8.49
N ALA A 71 11.34 -0.32 -7.66
CA ALA A 71 11.52 -1.16 -6.48
C ALA A 71 11.98 -2.55 -6.93
N HIS A 72 12.95 -3.13 -6.21
CA HIS A 72 13.53 -4.41 -6.60
C HIS A 72 13.80 -5.32 -5.40
N GLY A 73 13.76 -6.62 -5.68
CA GLY A 73 13.94 -7.65 -4.67
C GLY A 73 15.37 -7.75 -4.13
N PRO A 74 15.52 -8.37 -2.94
CA PRO A 74 14.44 -8.95 -2.13
C PRO A 74 13.69 -7.90 -1.29
N ALA A 75 12.37 -8.08 -1.11
CA ALA A 75 11.64 -7.28 -0.14
C ALA A 75 11.89 -7.85 1.27
N THR A 76 11.92 -6.96 2.27
CA THR A 76 12.11 -7.38 3.67
C THR A 76 10.86 -7.09 4.46
N ARG A 77 10.40 -8.09 5.22
CA ARG A 77 9.35 -7.91 6.24
C ARG A 77 9.97 -7.58 7.59
N ARG A 78 9.48 -6.51 8.22
CA ARG A 78 9.85 -6.13 9.58
C ARG A 78 8.63 -5.61 10.34
N ARG A 79 8.64 -5.88 11.64
CA ARG A 79 7.76 -5.18 12.57
C ARG A 79 8.28 -3.76 12.78
N ALA A 80 7.43 -2.78 12.56
CA ALA A 80 7.72 -1.37 12.82
C ALA A 80 6.87 -0.86 13.98
N THR A 81 7.45 0.03 14.78
CA THR A 81 6.72 0.84 15.77
C THR A 81 6.52 2.23 15.17
N ILE A 82 5.27 2.72 15.19
CA ILE A 82 4.92 4.03 14.64
C ILE A 82 5.04 5.04 15.78
N ILE A 83 5.97 6.00 15.67
CA ILE A 83 6.24 7.00 16.70
C ILE A 83 5.65 8.34 16.24
N GLY A 84 4.39 8.56 16.62
CA GLY A 84 3.65 9.81 16.42
C GLY A 84 2.93 9.93 15.08
N ALA A 85 1.87 10.75 15.07
CA ALA A 85 1.28 11.31 13.86
C ALA A 85 1.85 12.74 13.70
N LEU A 86 2.20 13.14 12.48
CA LEU A 86 2.46 14.56 12.20
C LEU A 86 1.12 15.29 12.34
N ALA A 87 0.87 15.91 13.49
CA ALA A 87 -0.17 16.90 13.59
C ALA A 87 0.17 18.01 12.58
N GLN A 88 -0.67 18.21 11.57
CA GLN A 88 -0.59 19.45 10.81
C GLN A 88 -1.07 20.55 11.75
N ASP A 89 -0.14 21.31 12.30
CA ASP A 89 -0.47 22.58 12.95
C ASP A 89 -1.07 23.49 11.86
N ASN A 90 -2.37 23.80 12.01
CA ASN A 90 -3.13 24.72 11.14
C ASN A 90 -2.54 26.13 11.13
#